data_AF-A0A7V5TM69-F1
#
_entry.id   AF-A0A7V5TM69-F1
#
_cell.length_a   1.000
_cell.length_b   1.000
_cell.length_c   1.000
_cell.angle_alpha   90.00
_cell.angle_beta   90.00
_cell.angle_gamma   90.00
#
_symmetry.space_group_name_H-M   'P 1'
#
loop_
_entity.id
_entity.type
_entity.pdbx_description
1 polymer ?
#
loop_
_entity_poly.entity_id
_entity_poly.type
_entity_poly.pdbx_seq_one_letter_code
_entity_poly.pdbx_strand_id
1 'polypeptide(L)'
;MNDQLHRWSTGTKRMVTTVILLLLAVAIYRIRALIPPFVLALLLAFVLDPVVDFLTVRLKVSRGLVTGLVFLVLVIAMLLVVATPMTIIPSVSRAVLSVQADVIRILTDIGDFLERPVVVGDYTLDLSNVYTELSKGLRAIVTSAAQGTLDLVFSIASGALWLMMILMIAFYLVKDADRIIAGVDGLAPPGYHDDFVRLRKQITAVWSAFLRGQVLLGAAMVVITTAVCTIVGLPYAFALGLLAGVMEFIPSLGPILALIPAVLLALFQGSSYLPMSNFWFAVLVTGLYLLIQQVEGNLLVPRILGHSLNLHPLAVLVGIIIGGSLWGILGMLLAAPVLATLRVIGHYVFCRLYDRDPFAEPEKAAQPRLVERAYQAARERLRGRRKLGPQEVLLRPARLEDGPAAEEIVNRIWGQRDYVPETWQRWVEDSAGEFVAAEVNGRLVGFAKAERLAADEWWLAGLRVAPDYQGRGIARRLQTYLVEHIRRRGPGVIRLATHHKNYPVHHMAASDGFQRKGVYRSYRATPLPGDVEGLRRLTGDDLSAAWQLIADSPRFRATGGLYEHFWDWLALT
;
A
#
# COMPACT_ATOMS: atom_id res chain seq x y z
N MET A 1 0.94 -9.81 -62.21
CA MET A 1 1.25 -8.39 -62.39
C MET A 1 1.86 -7.91 -61.08
N ASN A 2 3.18 -7.77 -61.04
CA ASN A 2 3.96 -7.50 -59.83
C ASN A 2 3.77 -6.03 -59.43
N ASP A 3 2.92 -5.75 -58.44
CA ASP A 3 2.91 -4.46 -57.76
C ASP A 3 4.16 -4.33 -56.89
N GLN A 4 5.24 -3.82 -57.50
CA GLN A 4 6.37 -3.29 -56.75
C GLN A 4 5.92 -2.02 -56.03
N LEU A 5 5.32 -2.19 -54.85
CA LEU A 5 5.10 -1.11 -53.89
C LEU A 5 6.40 -0.31 -53.75
N HIS A 6 6.38 0.96 -54.14
CA HIS A 6 7.52 1.87 -54.02
C HIS A 6 7.88 2.02 -52.54
N ARG A 7 8.89 1.26 -52.09
CA ARG A 7 9.35 1.28 -50.71
C ARG A 7 10.11 2.57 -50.46
N TRP A 8 9.57 3.44 -49.61
CA TRP A 8 10.27 4.65 -49.18
C TRP A 8 11.64 4.33 -48.56
N SER A 9 12.61 5.20 -48.85
CA SER A 9 13.93 5.14 -48.21
C SER A 9 13.81 5.31 -46.69
N THR A 10 14.76 4.78 -45.92
CA THR A 10 14.79 4.95 -44.46
C THR A 10 14.81 6.43 -44.06
N GLY A 11 15.48 7.29 -44.84
CA GLY A 11 15.49 8.75 -44.63
C GLY A 11 14.11 9.36 -44.84
N THR A 12 13.42 9.01 -45.93
CA THR A 12 12.05 9.46 -46.22
C THR A 12 11.07 9.01 -45.12
N LYS A 13 11.16 7.74 -44.67
CA LYS A 13 10.33 7.23 -43.58
C LYS A 13 10.53 8.03 -42.30
N ARG A 14 11.80 8.26 -41.88
CA ARG A 14 12.11 9.06 -40.69
C ARG A 14 11.58 10.49 -40.81
N MET A 15 11.83 11.16 -41.94
CA MET A 15 11.36 12.53 -42.18
C MET A 15 9.83 12.62 -42.11
N VAL A 16 9.11 11.74 -42.81
CA VAL A 16 7.64 11.72 -42.79
C VAL A 16 7.12 11.42 -41.38
N THR A 17 7.69 10.45 -40.67
CA THR A 17 7.30 10.15 -39.29
C THR A 17 7.55 11.35 -38.37
N THR A 18 8.70 12.03 -38.47
CA THR A 18 8.99 13.22 -37.66
C THR A 18 8.02 14.35 -37.97
N VAL A 19 7.71 14.62 -39.25
CA VAL A 19 6.73 15.64 -39.64
C VAL A 19 5.33 15.30 -39.12
N ILE A 20 4.90 14.04 -39.24
CA ILE A 20 3.61 13.58 -38.71
C ILE A 20 3.56 13.77 -37.19
N LEU A 21 4.62 13.38 -36.47
CA LEU A 21 4.69 13.55 -35.01
C LEU A 21 4.68 15.02 -34.60
N LEU A 22 5.35 15.89 -35.35
CA LEU A 22 5.36 17.34 -35.10
C LEU A 22 3.98 17.96 -35.35
N LEU A 23 3.32 17.61 -36.47
CA LEU A 23 1.96 18.05 -36.78
C LEU A 23 0.97 17.57 -35.72
N LEU A 24 1.10 16.32 -35.27
CA LEU A 24 0.29 15.77 -34.19
C LEU A 24 0.49 16.54 -32.89
N ALA A 25 1.75 16.85 -32.52
CA ALA A 25 2.05 17.63 -31.32
C ALA A 25 1.45 19.05 -31.39
N VAL A 26 1.56 19.72 -32.54
CA VAL A 26 0.95 21.05 -32.76
C VAL A 26 -0.58 20.97 -32.68
N ALA A 27 -1.19 19.95 -33.30
CA ALA A 27 -2.62 19.73 -33.23
C ALA A 27 -3.09 19.53 -31.78
N ILE A 28 -2.44 18.64 -31.02
CA ILE A 28 -2.71 18.39 -29.60
C ILE A 28 -2.59 19.68 -28.79
N TYR A 29 -1.54 20.48 -29.02
CA TYR A 29 -1.37 21.77 -28.34
C TYR A 29 -2.52 22.74 -28.64
N ARG A 30 -3.00 22.79 -29.88
CA ARG A 30 -4.12 23.65 -30.29
C ARG A 30 -5.45 23.19 -29.67
N ILE A 31 -5.69 21.88 -29.60
CA ILE A 31 -6.93 21.32 -29.05
C ILE A 31 -6.84 20.99 -27.55
N ARG A 32 -5.79 21.44 -26.84
CA ARG A 32 -5.55 21.07 -25.43
C ARG A 32 -6.72 21.36 -24.49
N ALA A 33 -7.49 22.41 -24.78
CA ALA A 33 -8.69 22.77 -24.02
C ALA A 33 -9.81 21.72 -24.13
N LEU A 34 -9.83 20.93 -25.20
CA LEU A 34 -10.76 19.83 -25.42
C LEU A 34 -10.25 18.50 -24.86
N ILE A 35 -9.02 18.41 -24.34
CA ILE A 35 -8.53 17.13 -23.80
C ILE A 35 -9.20 16.76 -22.46
N PRO A 36 -9.39 17.67 -21.48
CA PRO A 36 -10.06 17.36 -20.22
C PRO A 36 -11.42 16.64 -20.35
N PRO A 37 -12.38 17.11 -21.19
CA PRO A 37 -13.67 16.42 -21.33
C PRO A 37 -13.54 15.05 -22.01
N PHE A 38 -12.63 14.90 -22.98
CA PHE A 38 -12.35 13.59 -23.58
C PHE A 38 -11.77 12.60 -22.58
N VAL A 39 -10.85 13.07 -21.72
CA VAL A 39 -10.26 12.24 -20.67
C VAL A 39 -11.31 11.85 -19.64
N LEU A 40 -12.12 12.80 -19.16
CA LEU A 40 -13.24 12.50 -18.25
C LEU A 40 -14.25 11.53 -18.88
N ALA A 41 -14.55 11.69 -20.16
CA ALA A 41 -15.42 10.77 -20.90
C ALA A 41 -14.82 9.37 -20.99
N LEU A 42 -13.51 9.26 -21.20
CA LEU A 42 -12.80 7.99 -21.18
C LEU A 42 -12.84 7.33 -19.80
N LEU A 43 -12.62 8.09 -18.72
CA LEU A 43 -12.73 7.55 -17.35
C LEU A 43 -14.14 7.05 -17.06
N LEU A 44 -15.15 7.85 -17.43
CA LEU A 44 -16.55 7.46 -17.29
C LEU A 44 -16.86 6.21 -18.11
N ALA A 45 -16.37 6.13 -19.35
CA ALA A 45 -16.54 4.96 -20.19
C ALA A 45 -15.93 3.70 -19.55
N PHE A 46 -14.72 3.81 -19.00
CA PHE A 46 -14.07 2.70 -18.27
C PHE A 46 -14.87 2.21 -17.06
N VAL A 47 -15.57 3.11 -16.36
CA VAL A 47 -16.43 2.76 -15.23
C VAL A 47 -17.73 2.10 -15.68
N LEU A 48 -18.33 2.60 -16.76
CA LEU A 48 -19.64 2.14 -17.26
C LEU A 48 -19.57 0.90 -18.13
N ASP A 49 -18.46 0.66 -18.82
CA ASP A 49 -18.24 -0.52 -19.68
C ASP A 49 -18.59 -1.86 -18.99
N PRO A 50 -18.04 -2.19 -17.80
CA PRO A 50 -18.41 -3.44 -17.12
C PRO A 50 -19.89 -3.48 -16.67
N VAL A 51 -20.50 -2.32 -16.41
CA VAL A 51 -21.93 -2.23 -16.06
C VAL A 51 -22.79 -2.54 -17.30
N VAL A 52 -22.43 -1.97 -18.44
CA VAL A 52 -23.10 -2.22 -19.72
C VAL A 52 -22.91 -3.68 -20.14
N ASP A 53 -21.72 -4.26 -20.03
CA ASP A 53 -21.47 -5.67 -20.32
C ASP A 53 -22.32 -6.59 -19.44
N PHE A 54 -22.33 -6.32 -18.12
CA PHE A 54 -23.12 -7.08 -17.16
C PHE A 54 -24.63 -7.04 -17.51
N LEU A 55 -25.16 -5.84 -17.77
CA LEU A 55 -26.57 -5.67 -18.13
C LEU A 55 -26.90 -6.26 -19.51
N THR A 56 -25.99 -6.19 -20.47
CA THR A 56 -26.12 -6.81 -21.81
C THR A 56 -26.27 -8.32 -21.68
N VAL A 57 -25.39 -8.97 -20.91
CA VAL A 57 -25.45 -10.42 -20.66
C VAL A 57 -26.70 -10.80 -19.85
N ARG A 58 -27.07 -10.00 -18.84
CA ARG A 58 -28.18 -10.32 -17.94
C ARG A 58 -29.55 -10.11 -18.57
N LEU A 59 -29.73 -9.05 -19.34
CA LEU A 59 -30.98 -8.69 -20.01
C LEU A 59 -31.12 -9.35 -21.39
N LYS A 60 -30.02 -9.87 -21.96
CA LYS A 60 -29.97 -10.47 -23.31
C LYS A 60 -30.43 -9.53 -24.43
N VAL A 61 -30.12 -8.24 -24.29
CA VAL A 61 -30.47 -7.18 -25.26
C VAL A 61 -29.19 -6.71 -25.97
N SER A 62 -29.31 -6.10 -27.16
CA SER A 62 -28.16 -5.53 -27.87
C SER A 62 -27.41 -4.50 -27.03
N ARG A 63 -26.06 -4.51 -27.12
CA ARG A 63 -25.16 -3.59 -26.40
C ARG A 63 -25.59 -2.12 -26.56
N GLY A 64 -25.93 -1.71 -27.79
CA GLY A 64 -26.34 -0.33 -28.08
C GLY A 64 -27.59 0.13 -27.34
N LEU A 65 -28.60 -0.74 -27.15
CA LEU A 65 -29.79 -0.42 -26.37
C LEU A 65 -29.49 -0.31 -24.87
N VAL A 66 -28.66 -1.21 -24.34
CA VAL A 66 -28.23 -1.16 -22.94
C VAL A 66 -27.40 0.09 -22.66
N THR A 67 -26.45 0.44 -23.54
CA THR A 67 -25.70 1.69 -23.45
C THR A 67 -26.66 2.89 -23.50
N GLY A 68 -27.63 2.90 -24.43
CA GLY A 68 -28.65 3.95 -24.52
C GLY A 68 -29.44 4.12 -23.22
N LEU A 69 -29.88 3.03 -22.62
CA LEU A 69 -30.64 3.05 -21.36
C LEU A 69 -29.79 3.56 -20.19
N VAL A 70 -28.55 3.07 -20.03
CA VAL A 70 -27.65 3.52 -18.96
C VAL A 70 -27.39 5.02 -19.08
N PHE A 71 -27.08 5.51 -20.27
CA PHE A 71 -26.84 6.93 -20.49
C PHE A 71 -28.11 7.78 -20.35
N LEU A 72 -29.29 7.25 -20.72
CA LEU A 72 -30.56 7.93 -20.45
C LEU A 72 -30.78 8.13 -18.94
N VAL A 73 -30.52 7.10 -18.13
CA VAL A 73 -30.61 7.21 -16.66
C VAL A 73 -29.62 8.25 -16.14
N LEU A 74 -28.38 8.28 -16.65
CA LEU A 74 -27.39 9.28 -16.25
C LEU A 74 -27.79 10.71 -16.66
N VAL A 75 -28.38 10.89 -17.84
CA VAL A 75 -28.90 12.20 -18.29
C VAL A 75 -30.07 12.63 -17.42
N ILE A 76 -31.00 11.72 -17.07
CA ILE A 76 -32.10 12.04 -16.14
C ILE A 76 -31.54 12.42 -14.76
N ALA A 77 -30.59 11.65 -14.23
CA ALA A 77 -29.95 11.95 -12.95
C ALA A 77 -29.24 13.31 -12.99
N MET A 78 -28.52 13.61 -14.07
CA MET A 78 -27.90 14.92 -14.31
C MET A 78 -28.95 16.04 -14.30
N LEU A 79 -30.05 15.88 -15.04
CA LEU A 79 -31.11 16.89 -15.09
C LEU A 79 -31.73 17.13 -13.71
N LEU A 80 -31.92 16.09 -12.90
CA LEU A 80 -32.41 16.22 -11.52
C LEU A 80 -31.42 16.97 -10.62
N VAL A 81 -30.13 16.63 -10.70
CA VAL A 81 -29.07 17.32 -9.93
C VAL A 81 -28.92 18.77 -10.35
N VAL A 82 -29.05 19.09 -11.65
CA VAL A 82 -28.98 20.48 -12.17
C VAL A 82 -30.26 21.26 -11.84
N ALA A 83 -31.43 20.62 -11.86
CA ALA A 83 -32.70 21.27 -11.55
C ALA A 83 -32.82 21.65 -10.07
N THR A 84 -32.20 20.89 -9.16
CA THR A 84 -32.34 21.11 -7.71
C THR A 84 -31.78 22.49 -7.29
N PRO A 85 -30.53 22.89 -7.60
CA PRO A 85 -30.05 24.26 -7.38
C PRO A 85 -30.90 25.32 -8.08
N MET A 86 -31.43 25.03 -9.28
CA MET A 86 -32.24 25.99 -10.04
C MET A 86 -33.55 26.37 -9.32
N THR A 87 -34.08 25.49 -8.47
CA THR A 87 -35.21 25.86 -7.60
C THR A 87 -34.82 26.74 -6.40
N ILE A 88 -33.57 26.65 -5.95
CA ILE A 88 -33.06 27.40 -4.78
C ILE A 88 -32.52 28.78 -5.21
N ILE A 89 -31.94 28.87 -6.41
CA ILE A 89 -31.35 30.09 -6.97
C ILE A 89 -32.29 31.29 -6.90
N PRO A 90 -33.59 31.22 -7.27
CA PRO A 90 -34.49 32.37 -7.16
C PRO A 90 -34.68 32.83 -5.71
N SER A 91 -34.66 31.93 -4.75
CA SER A 91 -34.78 32.26 -3.33
C SER A 91 -33.49 32.90 -2.79
N VAL A 92 -32.32 32.38 -3.19
CA VAL A 92 -31.02 33.00 -2.87
C VAL A 92 -30.90 34.38 -3.54
N SER A 93 -31.26 34.48 -4.82
CA SER A 93 -31.25 35.75 -5.56
C SER A 93 -32.16 36.77 -4.89
N ARG A 94 -33.38 36.38 -4.51
CA ARG A 94 -34.30 37.26 -3.76
C ARG A 94 -33.74 37.67 -2.40
N ALA A 95 -33.13 36.76 -1.66
CA ALA A 95 -32.50 37.07 -0.37
C ALA A 95 -31.30 38.03 -0.53
N VAL A 96 -30.49 37.85 -1.55
CA VAL A 96 -29.37 38.75 -1.86
C VAL A 96 -29.88 40.12 -2.28
N LEU A 97 -30.91 40.18 -3.14
CA LEU A 97 -31.56 41.42 -3.54
C LEU A 97 -32.26 42.14 -2.37
N SER A 98 -32.85 41.40 -1.42
CA SER A 98 -33.46 41.99 -0.23
C SER A 98 -32.40 42.56 0.71
N VAL A 99 -31.32 41.82 0.97
CA VAL A 99 -30.18 42.32 1.75
C VAL A 99 -29.56 43.53 1.06
N GLN A 100 -29.49 43.53 -0.27
CA GLN A 100 -29.01 44.69 -1.03
C GLN A 100 -29.89 45.92 -0.78
N ALA A 101 -31.21 45.77 -0.88
CA ALA A 101 -32.15 46.85 -0.62
C ALA A 101 -32.05 47.35 0.83
N ASP A 102 -31.94 46.45 1.80
CA ASP A 102 -31.83 46.79 3.22
C ASP A 102 -30.52 47.52 3.53
N VAL A 103 -29.38 47.04 2.98
CA VAL A 103 -28.08 47.71 3.15
C VAL A 103 -28.08 49.08 2.50
N ILE A 104 -28.63 49.23 1.29
CA ILE A 104 -28.75 50.54 0.64
C ILE A 104 -29.60 51.48 1.49
N ARG A 105 -30.72 51.00 2.04
CA ARG A 105 -31.59 51.80 2.91
C ARG A 105 -30.90 52.24 4.19
N ILE A 106 -30.21 51.32 4.88
CA ILE A 106 -29.42 51.63 6.09
C ILE A 106 -28.32 52.64 5.76
N LEU A 107 -27.65 52.51 4.61
CA LEU A 107 -26.67 53.49 4.16
C LEU A 107 -27.31 54.84 3.87
N THR A 108 -28.50 54.91 3.28
CA THR A 108 -29.20 56.19 3.10
C THR A 108 -29.55 56.81 4.45
N ASP A 109 -30.12 56.03 5.39
CA ASP A 109 -30.48 56.52 6.72
C ASP A 109 -29.26 57.00 7.53
N ILE A 110 -28.11 56.32 7.42
CA ILE A 110 -26.83 56.75 8.00
C ILE A 110 -26.32 58.02 7.32
N GLY A 111 -26.46 58.14 6.00
CA GLY A 111 -26.08 59.33 5.24
C GLY A 111 -26.86 60.56 5.70
N ASP A 112 -28.20 60.44 5.75
CA ASP A 112 -29.11 61.50 6.21
C ASP A 112 -28.85 61.91 7.67
N PHE A 113 -28.40 60.98 8.51
CA PHE A 113 -27.99 61.27 9.89
C PHE A 113 -26.64 61.99 9.97
N LEU A 114 -25.68 61.61 9.14
CA LEU A 114 -24.31 62.16 9.13
C LEU A 114 -24.16 63.46 8.32
N GLU A 115 -25.12 63.80 7.46
CA GLU A 115 -25.20 65.12 6.79
C GLU A 115 -25.54 66.26 7.76
N ARG A 116 -25.96 65.95 8.99
CA ARG A 116 -26.11 66.95 10.07
C ARG A 116 -24.75 67.18 10.71
N PRO A 117 -24.15 68.38 10.59
CA PRO A 117 -22.84 68.65 11.18
C PRO A 117 -22.89 68.46 12.69
N VAL A 118 -22.07 67.55 13.21
CA VAL A 118 -21.91 67.36 14.66
C VAL A 118 -20.98 68.46 15.15
N VAL A 119 -21.56 69.52 15.72
CA VAL A 119 -20.83 70.65 16.29
C VAL A 119 -20.55 70.34 17.77
N VAL A 120 -19.28 70.19 18.13
CA VAL A 120 -18.83 70.04 19.52
C VAL A 120 -17.94 71.22 19.87
N GLY A 121 -18.50 72.23 20.53
CA GLY A 121 -17.80 73.51 20.78
C GLY A 121 -17.56 74.27 19.46
N ASP A 122 -16.31 74.69 19.21
CA ASP A 122 -15.92 75.43 18.00
C ASP A 122 -15.49 74.54 16.82
N TYR A 123 -15.54 73.22 16.99
CA TYR A 123 -15.07 72.26 15.98
C TYR A 123 -16.25 71.62 15.25
N THR A 124 -16.23 71.69 13.92
CA THR A 124 -17.17 71.00 13.04
C THR A 124 -16.50 69.73 12.52
N LEU A 125 -17.04 68.57 12.89
CA LEU A 125 -16.50 67.28 12.43
C LEU A 125 -17.26 66.84 11.18
N ASP A 126 -16.59 66.85 10.04
CA ASP A 126 -17.16 66.38 8.77
C ASP A 126 -16.97 64.87 8.61
N LEU A 127 -18.06 64.12 8.77
CA LEU A 127 -18.10 62.66 8.65
C LEU A 127 -18.46 62.18 7.24
N SER A 128 -18.63 63.09 6.27
CA SER A 128 -19.01 62.74 4.89
C SER A 128 -18.00 61.80 4.21
N ASN A 129 -16.71 61.98 4.49
CA ASN A 129 -15.66 61.09 3.97
C ASN A 129 -15.74 59.68 4.55
N VAL A 130 -16.08 59.55 5.84
CA VAL A 130 -16.26 58.25 6.51
C VAL A 130 -17.50 57.54 5.94
N TYR A 131 -18.58 58.28 5.72
CA TYR A 131 -19.78 57.78 5.06
C TYR A 131 -19.50 57.29 3.63
N THR A 132 -18.72 58.07 2.86
CA THR A 132 -18.40 57.75 1.47
C THR A 132 -17.59 56.46 1.36
N GLU A 133 -16.56 56.29 2.18
CA GLU A 133 -15.75 55.06 2.15
C GLU A 133 -16.50 53.83 2.69
N LEU A 134 -17.29 54.00 3.76
CA LEU A 134 -18.12 52.92 4.31
C LEU A 134 -19.21 52.46 3.33
N SER A 135 -19.91 53.41 2.71
CA SER A 135 -20.96 53.12 1.73
C SER A 135 -20.39 52.45 0.48
N LYS A 136 -19.22 52.88 0.00
CA LYS A 136 -18.51 52.26 -1.12
C LYS A 136 -18.11 50.82 -0.82
N GLY A 137 -17.54 50.54 0.36
CA GLY A 137 -17.18 49.18 0.78
C GLY A 137 -18.38 48.25 0.90
N LEU A 138 -19.45 48.70 1.56
CA LEU A 138 -20.67 47.90 1.74
C LEU A 138 -21.42 47.68 0.42
N ARG A 139 -21.50 48.69 -0.45
CA ARG A 139 -22.07 48.54 -1.80
C ARG A 139 -21.27 47.58 -2.65
N ALA A 140 -19.94 47.59 -2.55
CA ALA A 140 -19.07 46.66 -3.28
C ALA A 140 -19.31 45.20 -2.87
N ILE A 141 -19.40 44.92 -1.56
CA ILE A 141 -19.69 43.58 -1.03
C ILE A 141 -21.03 43.06 -1.53
N VAL A 142 -22.06 43.91 -1.44
CA VAL A 142 -23.43 43.55 -1.83
C VAL A 142 -23.56 43.35 -3.35
N THR A 143 -22.96 44.23 -4.14
CA THR A 143 -22.96 44.10 -5.61
C THR A 143 -22.22 42.83 -6.04
N SER A 144 -21.09 42.54 -5.41
CA SER A 144 -20.34 41.29 -5.64
C SER A 144 -21.15 40.05 -5.28
N ALA A 145 -21.97 40.07 -4.22
CA ALA A 145 -22.84 38.96 -3.85
C ALA A 145 -23.97 38.74 -4.87
N ALA A 146 -24.57 39.83 -5.38
CA ALA A 146 -25.60 39.76 -6.42
C ALA A 146 -25.05 39.21 -7.74
N GLN A 147 -23.88 39.68 -8.17
CA GLN A 147 -23.19 39.19 -9.37
C GLN A 147 -22.77 37.72 -9.22
N GLY A 148 -22.23 37.34 -8.05
CA GLY A 148 -21.86 35.95 -7.77
C GLY A 148 -23.03 34.97 -7.87
N THR A 149 -24.26 35.42 -7.61
CA THR A 149 -25.45 34.58 -7.77
C THR A 149 -25.79 34.34 -9.25
N LEU A 150 -25.66 35.36 -10.12
CA LEU A 150 -25.84 35.19 -11.57
C LEU A 150 -24.73 34.34 -12.19
N ASP A 151 -23.48 34.56 -11.76
CA ASP A 151 -22.33 33.76 -12.21
C ASP A 151 -22.49 32.29 -11.84
N LEU A 152 -23.08 31.99 -10.68
CA LEU A 152 -23.41 30.63 -10.27
C LEU A 152 -24.39 29.97 -11.25
N VAL A 153 -25.44 30.68 -11.69
CA VAL A 153 -26.42 30.17 -12.68
C VAL A 153 -25.73 29.84 -14.00
N PHE A 154 -24.95 30.78 -14.54
CA PHE A 154 -24.21 30.57 -15.78
C PHE A 154 -23.17 29.44 -15.65
N SER A 155 -22.53 29.32 -14.48
CA SER A 155 -21.57 28.25 -14.19
C SER A 155 -22.24 26.88 -14.15
N ILE A 156 -23.44 26.77 -13.55
CA ILE A 156 -24.22 25.52 -13.55
C ILE A 156 -24.65 25.16 -14.98
N ALA A 157 -25.16 26.12 -15.75
CA ALA A 157 -25.60 25.89 -17.12
C ALA A 157 -24.44 25.47 -18.05
N SER A 158 -23.31 26.19 -17.98
CA SER A 158 -22.10 25.84 -18.73
C SER A 158 -21.50 24.51 -18.28
N GLY A 159 -21.50 24.22 -16.97
CA GLY A 159 -21.11 22.93 -16.41
C GLY A 159 -22.00 21.78 -16.90
N ALA A 160 -23.31 22.00 -17.03
CA ALA A 160 -24.24 21.03 -17.57
C ALA A 160 -23.98 20.74 -19.06
N LEU A 161 -23.70 21.77 -19.87
CA LEU A 161 -23.30 21.58 -21.27
C LEU A 161 -21.99 20.79 -21.39
N TRP A 162 -21.02 21.10 -20.53
CA TRP A 162 -19.75 20.37 -20.44
C TRP A 162 -19.95 18.90 -20.05
N LEU A 163 -20.78 18.64 -19.04
CA LEU A 163 -21.11 17.30 -18.62
C LEU A 163 -21.88 16.54 -19.71
N MET A 164 -22.79 17.20 -20.43
CA MET A 164 -23.50 16.62 -21.56
C MET A 164 -22.54 16.19 -22.68
N MET A 165 -21.53 17.01 -22.98
CA MET A 165 -20.47 16.64 -23.93
C MET A 165 -19.69 15.41 -23.44
N ILE A 166 -19.31 15.36 -22.16
CA ILE A 166 -18.63 14.22 -21.55
C ILE A 166 -19.49 12.95 -21.69
N LEU A 167 -20.78 13.03 -21.37
CA LEU A 167 -21.72 11.92 -21.50
C LEU A 167 -21.86 11.47 -22.95
N MET A 168 -21.93 12.40 -23.90
CA MET A 168 -22.05 12.07 -25.32
C MET A 168 -20.79 11.36 -25.84
N ILE A 169 -19.59 11.84 -25.50
CA ILE A 169 -18.34 11.18 -25.89
C ILE A 169 -18.25 9.79 -25.24
N ALA A 170 -18.55 9.69 -23.95
CA ALA A 170 -18.51 8.43 -23.21
C ALA A 170 -19.51 7.42 -23.78
N PHE A 171 -20.68 7.86 -24.23
CA PHE A 171 -21.67 6.99 -24.89
C PHE A 171 -21.07 6.28 -26.11
N TYR A 172 -20.40 7.02 -27.01
CA TYR A 172 -19.76 6.42 -28.17
C TYR A 172 -18.58 5.53 -27.78
N LEU A 173 -17.77 5.95 -26.80
CA LEU A 173 -16.65 5.14 -26.31
C LEU A 173 -17.12 3.78 -25.74
N VAL A 174 -18.21 3.75 -24.97
CA VAL A 174 -18.77 2.51 -24.41
C VAL A 174 -19.47 1.67 -25.47
N LYS A 175 -20.24 2.32 -26.36
CA LYS A 175 -20.98 1.65 -27.43
C LYS A 175 -20.03 0.93 -28.40
N ASP A 176 -18.96 1.59 -28.81
CA ASP A 176 -18.01 1.09 -29.82
C ASP A 176 -16.69 0.59 -29.19
N ALA A 177 -16.67 0.30 -27.89
CA ALA A 177 -15.48 -0.13 -27.14
C ALA A 177 -14.72 -1.28 -27.82
N ASP A 178 -15.43 -2.34 -28.22
CA ASP A 178 -14.83 -3.52 -28.87
C ASP A 178 -14.15 -3.17 -30.21
N ARG A 179 -14.77 -2.27 -31.00
CA ARG A 179 -14.22 -1.80 -32.27
C ARG A 179 -13.00 -0.91 -32.06
N ILE A 180 -13.04 -0.04 -31.06
CA ILE A 180 -11.92 0.84 -30.70
C ILE A 180 -10.73 -0.01 -30.25
N ILE A 181 -10.95 -1.01 -29.39
CA ILE A 181 -9.90 -1.91 -28.92
C ILE A 181 -9.30 -2.71 -30.09
N ALA A 182 -10.13 -3.27 -30.97
CA ALA A 182 -9.66 -3.97 -32.16
C ALA A 182 -8.84 -3.07 -33.10
N GLY A 183 -9.27 -1.82 -33.28
CA GLY A 183 -8.52 -0.81 -34.05
C GLY A 183 -7.17 -0.49 -33.43
N VAL A 184 -7.11 -0.32 -32.10
CA VAL A 184 -5.86 -0.09 -31.36
C VAL A 184 -4.93 -1.29 -31.45
N ASP A 185 -5.44 -2.52 -31.29
CA ASP A 185 -4.66 -3.75 -31.43
C ASP A 185 -4.12 -3.93 -32.88
N GLY A 186 -4.84 -3.39 -33.88
CA GLY A 186 -4.39 -3.34 -35.28
C GLY A 186 -3.27 -2.34 -35.58
N LEU A 187 -3.00 -1.38 -34.69
CA LEU A 187 -1.87 -0.43 -34.83
C LEU A 187 -0.52 -1.03 -34.39
N ALA A 188 -0.52 -2.27 -33.89
CA ALA A 188 0.68 -2.91 -33.37
C ALA A 188 1.76 -3.05 -34.48
N PRO A 189 3.03 -2.70 -34.20
CA PRO A 189 4.12 -2.88 -35.14
C PRO A 189 4.31 -4.36 -35.52
N PRO A 190 4.68 -4.67 -36.77
CA PRO A 190 5.00 -6.03 -37.20
C PRO A 190 6.07 -6.66 -36.30
N GLY A 191 5.82 -7.87 -35.79
CA GLY A 191 6.72 -8.59 -34.88
C GLY A 191 6.50 -8.33 -33.38
N TYR A 192 5.69 -7.33 -33.01
CA TYR A 192 5.41 -6.97 -31.61
C TYR A 192 3.91 -7.03 -31.26
N HIS A 193 3.08 -7.68 -32.09
CA HIS A 193 1.63 -7.72 -31.89
C HIS A 193 1.25 -8.32 -30.53
N ASP A 194 1.79 -9.48 -30.18
CA ASP A 194 1.49 -10.15 -28.91
C ASP A 194 1.92 -9.31 -27.70
N ASP A 195 3.10 -8.72 -27.76
CA ASP A 195 3.60 -7.82 -26.70
C ASP A 195 2.70 -6.61 -26.53
N PHE A 196 2.29 -5.98 -27.64
CA PHE A 196 1.42 -4.82 -27.64
C PHE A 196 0.06 -5.14 -27.01
N VAL A 197 -0.58 -6.24 -27.42
CA VAL A 197 -1.86 -6.69 -26.89
C VAL A 197 -1.74 -7.02 -25.40
N ARG A 198 -0.67 -7.71 -24.98
CA ARG A 198 -0.43 -8.06 -23.56
C ARG A 198 -0.19 -6.81 -22.71
N LEU A 199 0.64 -5.88 -23.19
CA LEU A 199 0.93 -4.63 -22.50
C LEU A 199 -0.33 -3.77 -22.37
N ARG A 200 -1.12 -3.63 -23.44
CA ARG A 200 -2.42 -2.97 -23.40
C ARG A 200 -3.32 -3.60 -22.35
N LYS A 201 -3.47 -4.93 -22.34
CA LYS A 201 -4.30 -5.65 -21.35
C LYS A 201 -3.84 -5.38 -19.91
N GLN A 202 -2.53 -5.34 -19.64
CA GLN A 202 -2.01 -4.99 -18.31
C GLN A 202 -2.34 -3.54 -17.93
N ILE A 203 -2.18 -2.60 -18.86
CA ILE A 203 -2.54 -1.19 -18.65
C ILE A 203 -4.05 -1.08 -18.38
N THR A 204 -4.90 -1.68 -19.23
CA THR A 204 -6.36 -1.74 -19.01
C THR A 204 -6.69 -2.29 -17.63
N ALA A 205 -6.04 -3.36 -17.18
CA ALA A 205 -6.27 -3.94 -15.85
C ALA A 205 -5.92 -2.96 -14.71
N VAL A 206 -4.83 -2.19 -14.84
CA VAL A 206 -4.46 -1.13 -13.88
C VAL A 206 -5.54 -0.06 -13.80
N TRP A 207 -5.97 0.47 -14.95
CA TRP A 207 -7.02 1.49 -15.00
C TRP A 207 -8.35 0.99 -14.45
N SER A 208 -8.78 -0.21 -14.86
CA SER A 208 -10.01 -0.83 -14.37
C SER A 208 -9.96 -1.12 -12.87
N ALA A 209 -8.82 -1.54 -12.32
CA ALA A 209 -8.67 -1.75 -10.88
C ALA A 209 -8.76 -0.43 -10.10
N PHE A 210 -8.04 0.61 -10.56
CA PHE A 210 -8.08 1.93 -9.95
C PHE A 210 -9.50 2.53 -9.96
N LEU A 211 -10.14 2.58 -11.13
CA LEU A 211 -11.44 3.23 -11.29
C LEU A 211 -12.55 2.49 -10.53
N ARG A 212 -12.54 1.15 -10.50
CA ARG A 212 -13.46 0.39 -9.65
C ARG A 212 -13.23 0.65 -8.17
N GLY A 213 -11.96 0.76 -7.75
CA GLY A 213 -11.62 1.12 -6.38
C GLY A 213 -12.14 2.51 -6.00
N GLN A 214 -11.97 3.50 -6.88
CA GLN A 214 -12.45 4.87 -6.68
C GLN A 214 -13.98 4.95 -6.61
N VAL A 215 -14.69 4.26 -7.50
CA VAL A 215 -16.17 4.20 -7.46
C VAL A 215 -16.66 3.55 -6.17
N LEU A 216 -16.02 2.46 -5.73
CA LEU A 216 -16.38 1.79 -4.49
C LEU A 216 -16.10 2.66 -3.26
N LEU A 217 -14.98 3.40 -3.27
CA LEU A 217 -14.60 4.32 -2.20
C LEU A 217 -15.59 5.50 -2.13
N GLY A 218 -15.90 6.11 -3.27
CA GLY A 218 -16.93 7.16 -3.38
C GLY A 218 -18.30 6.67 -2.91
N ALA A 219 -18.72 5.48 -3.31
CA ALA A 219 -19.99 4.89 -2.85
C ALA A 219 -19.99 4.63 -1.32
N ALA A 220 -18.88 4.12 -0.78
CA ALA A 220 -18.72 3.97 0.66
C ALA A 220 -18.81 5.32 1.38
N MET A 221 -18.24 6.37 0.79
CA MET A 221 -18.32 7.73 1.33
C MET A 221 -19.71 8.32 1.32
N VAL A 222 -20.49 8.10 0.26
CA VAL A 222 -21.90 8.47 0.24
C VAL A 222 -22.62 7.82 1.42
N VAL A 223 -22.49 6.50 1.58
CA VAL A 223 -23.20 5.76 2.62
C VAL A 223 -22.78 6.19 4.02
N ILE A 224 -21.47 6.24 4.29
CA ILE A 224 -20.93 6.57 5.62
C ILE A 224 -21.28 8.00 5.99
N THR A 225 -21.04 8.96 5.08
CA THR A 225 -21.28 10.38 5.36
C THR A 225 -22.78 10.64 5.52
N THR A 226 -23.63 10.09 4.66
CA THR A 226 -25.09 10.21 4.83
C THR A 226 -25.55 9.60 6.15
N ALA A 227 -25.10 8.39 6.50
CA ALA A 227 -25.47 7.76 7.76
C ALA A 227 -25.06 8.62 8.97
N VAL A 228 -23.81 9.10 9.01
CA VAL A 228 -23.30 9.94 10.10
C VAL A 228 -24.06 11.26 10.19
N CYS A 229 -24.26 11.96 9.07
CA CYS A 229 -25.01 13.22 9.02
C CYS A 229 -26.47 13.03 9.45
N THR A 230 -27.11 11.93 9.03
CA THR A 230 -28.47 11.59 9.46
C THR A 230 -28.52 11.30 10.95
N ILE A 231 -27.56 10.55 11.50
CA ILE A 231 -27.49 10.19 12.94
C ILE A 231 -27.29 11.41 13.84
N VAL A 232 -26.67 12.49 13.36
CA VAL A 232 -26.53 13.74 14.12
C VAL A 232 -27.61 14.78 13.78
N GLY A 233 -28.56 14.44 12.91
CA GLY A 233 -29.66 15.32 12.53
C GLY A 233 -29.24 16.51 11.67
N LEU A 234 -28.13 16.40 10.92
CA LEU A 234 -27.71 17.44 9.98
C LEU A 234 -28.66 17.45 8.77
N PRO A 235 -29.26 18.61 8.43
CA PRO A 235 -30.13 18.71 7.25
C PRO A 235 -29.39 18.31 5.97
N TYR A 236 -30.12 17.85 4.95
CA TYR A 236 -29.56 17.48 3.64
C TYR A 236 -28.46 16.40 3.69
N ALA A 237 -28.48 15.51 4.70
CA ALA A 237 -27.48 14.44 4.89
C ALA A 237 -27.19 13.60 3.63
N PHE A 238 -28.21 13.27 2.83
CA PHE A 238 -28.02 12.54 1.58
C PHE A 238 -27.26 13.36 0.53
N ALA A 239 -27.61 14.64 0.37
CA ALA A 239 -26.94 15.53 -0.58
C ALA A 239 -25.47 15.78 -0.17
N LEU A 240 -25.20 15.94 1.13
CA LEU A 240 -23.84 16.06 1.66
C LEU A 240 -23.03 14.78 1.48
N GLY A 241 -23.65 13.60 1.69
CA GLY A 241 -22.99 12.33 1.41
C GLY A 241 -22.70 12.15 -0.07
N LEU A 242 -23.63 12.50 -0.97
CA LEU A 242 -23.40 12.48 -2.41
C LEU A 242 -22.25 13.42 -2.80
N LEU A 243 -22.22 14.63 -2.24
CA LEU A 243 -21.14 15.58 -2.44
C LEU A 243 -19.80 14.99 -1.98
N ALA A 244 -19.74 14.40 -0.78
CA ALA A 244 -18.54 13.75 -0.27
C ALA A 244 -18.06 12.62 -1.19
N GLY A 245 -18.97 11.75 -1.64
CA GLY A 245 -18.63 10.65 -2.55
C GLY A 245 -18.19 11.10 -3.95
N VAL A 246 -18.70 12.23 -4.46
CA VAL A 246 -18.21 12.83 -5.72
C VAL A 246 -16.86 13.49 -5.52
N MET A 247 -16.69 14.21 -4.41
CA MET A 247 -15.44 14.88 -4.06
C MET A 247 -14.30 13.90 -3.79
N GLU A 248 -14.61 12.65 -3.42
CA GLU A 248 -13.65 11.55 -3.25
C GLU A 248 -12.71 11.36 -4.46
N PHE A 249 -13.18 11.66 -5.67
CA PHE A 249 -12.37 11.59 -6.89
C PHE A 249 -11.28 12.67 -6.96
N ILE A 250 -11.25 13.64 -6.04
CA ILE A 250 -10.22 14.68 -5.96
C ILE A 250 -9.34 14.39 -4.73
N PRO A 251 -8.18 13.72 -4.91
CA PRO A 251 -7.32 13.36 -3.79
C PRO A 251 -6.92 14.58 -2.95
N SER A 252 -6.94 14.42 -1.63
CA SER A 252 -6.54 15.43 -0.61
C SER A 252 -7.39 16.70 -0.53
N LEU A 253 -8.00 17.17 -1.63
CA LEU A 253 -8.89 18.34 -1.63
C LEU A 253 -10.35 17.97 -1.43
N GLY A 254 -10.77 16.82 -1.95
CA GLY A 254 -12.15 16.37 -1.92
C GLY A 254 -12.79 16.40 -0.53
N PRO A 255 -12.16 15.77 0.48
CA PRO A 255 -12.67 15.78 1.83
C PRO A 255 -12.78 17.19 2.45
N ILE A 256 -11.87 18.11 2.06
CA ILE A 256 -11.92 19.52 2.50
C ILE A 256 -13.10 20.25 1.84
N LEU A 257 -13.29 20.06 0.53
CA LEU A 257 -14.37 20.66 -0.22
C LEU A 257 -15.75 20.16 0.24
N ALA A 258 -15.86 18.89 0.65
CA ALA A 258 -17.08 18.32 1.22
C ALA A 258 -17.35 18.80 2.66
N LEU A 259 -16.29 19.03 3.44
CA LEU A 259 -16.39 19.50 4.83
C LEU A 259 -16.98 20.91 4.92
N ILE A 260 -16.56 21.83 4.04
CA ILE A 260 -16.96 23.25 4.09
C ILE A 260 -18.49 23.43 4.14
N PRO A 261 -19.29 22.93 3.17
CA PRO A 261 -20.73 23.12 3.20
C PRO A 261 -21.39 22.38 4.37
N ALA A 262 -20.86 21.22 4.79
CA ALA A 262 -21.39 20.50 5.95
C ALA A 262 -21.23 21.29 7.25
N VAL A 263 -20.07 21.91 7.46
CA VAL A 263 -19.79 22.76 8.63
C VAL A 263 -20.59 24.06 8.58
N LEU A 264 -20.67 24.72 7.42
CA LEU A 264 -21.50 25.92 7.27
C LEU A 264 -22.97 25.62 7.56
N LEU A 265 -23.49 24.51 7.04
CA LEU A 265 -24.86 24.09 7.30
C LEU A 265 -25.10 23.79 8.78
N ALA A 266 -24.16 23.11 9.43
CA ALA A 266 -24.22 22.86 10.87
C ALA A 266 -24.21 24.15 11.69
N LEU A 267 -23.41 25.15 11.28
CA LEU A 267 -23.29 26.43 11.96
C LEU A 267 -24.55 27.32 11.79
N PHE A 268 -25.17 27.30 10.62
CA PHE A 268 -26.32 28.17 10.32
C PHE A 268 -27.67 27.53 10.61
N GLN A 269 -27.84 26.22 10.38
CA GLN A 269 -29.11 25.52 10.55
C GLN A 269 -29.19 24.68 11.83
N GLY A 270 -28.07 24.34 12.44
CA GLY A 270 -28.06 23.50 13.63
C GLY A 270 -28.50 22.06 13.36
N SER A 271 -28.76 21.31 14.45
CA SER A 271 -29.28 19.95 14.37
C SER A 271 -30.81 19.95 14.36
N SER A 272 -31.40 19.01 13.63
CA SER A 272 -32.85 18.82 13.56
C SER A 272 -33.46 18.31 14.87
N TYR A 273 -32.68 17.66 15.74
CA TYR A 273 -33.20 17.07 16.98
C TYR A 273 -32.22 17.06 18.16
N LEU A 274 -30.92 17.35 17.97
CA LEU A 274 -30.00 17.48 19.10
C LEU A 274 -30.15 18.88 19.74
N PRO A 275 -30.48 18.97 21.04
CA PRO A 275 -30.63 20.25 21.72
C PRO A 275 -29.25 20.82 22.10
N MET A 276 -28.53 21.36 21.12
CA MET A 276 -27.23 21.99 21.32
C MET A 276 -27.10 23.26 20.49
N SER A 277 -26.22 24.19 20.89
CA SER A 277 -26.00 25.41 20.10
C SER A 277 -25.33 25.08 18.77
N ASN A 278 -25.64 25.87 17.73
CA ASN A 278 -25.13 25.63 16.37
C ASN A 278 -23.60 25.65 16.31
N PHE A 279 -22.94 26.46 17.14
CA PHE A 279 -21.48 26.49 17.23
C PHE A 279 -20.91 25.13 17.68
N TRP A 280 -21.42 24.57 18.79
CA TRP A 280 -20.98 23.27 19.27
C TRP A 280 -21.37 22.14 18.32
N PHE A 281 -22.49 22.27 17.61
CA PHE A 281 -22.90 21.33 16.57
C PHE A 281 -21.93 21.34 15.37
N ALA A 282 -21.49 22.52 14.92
CA ALA A 282 -20.51 22.65 13.86
C ALA A 282 -19.15 22.03 14.24
N VAL A 283 -18.73 22.19 15.51
CA VAL A 283 -17.52 21.52 16.04
C VAL A 283 -17.67 20.00 16.02
N LEU A 284 -18.83 19.48 16.45
CA LEU A 284 -19.13 18.04 16.40
C LEU A 284 -19.08 17.50 14.96
N VAL A 285 -19.74 18.17 14.02
CA VAL A 285 -19.74 17.78 12.59
C VAL A 285 -18.32 17.79 12.02
N THR A 286 -17.50 18.80 12.36
CA THR A 286 -16.09 18.86 11.96
C THR A 286 -15.32 17.65 12.48
N GLY A 287 -15.47 17.33 13.78
CA GLY A 287 -14.82 16.16 14.39
C GLY A 287 -15.23 14.84 13.74
N LEU A 288 -16.50 14.70 13.36
CA LEU A 288 -17.00 13.50 12.67
C LEU A 288 -16.44 13.36 11.26
N TYR A 289 -16.35 14.44 10.48
CA TYR A 289 -15.73 14.41 9.16
C TYR A 289 -14.24 14.07 9.24
N LEU A 290 -13.52 14.60 10.24
CA LEU A 290 -12.13 14.22 10.50
C LEU A 290 -12.01 12.72 10.84
N LEU A 291 -12.93 12.19 11.65
CA LEU A 291 -12.97 10.76 11.96
C LEU A 291 -13.24 9.91 10.71
N ILE A 292 -14.17 10.33 9.85
CA ILE A 292 -14.44 9.67 8.57
C ILE A 292 -13.17 9.62 7.71
N GLN A 293 -12.44 10.74 7.59
CA GLN A 293 -11.17 10.78 6.86
C GLN A 293 -10.10 9.84 7.45
N GLN A 294 -10.02 9.73 8.79
CA GLN A 294 -9.10 8.78 9.41
C GLN A 294 -9.49 7.33 9.14
N VAL A 295 -10.78 7.01 9.19
CA VAL A 295 -11.28 5.66 8.85
C VAL A 295 -11.01 5.35 7.38
N GLU A 296 -11.22 6.32 6.50
CA GLU A 296 -10.94 6.18 5.08
C GLU A 296 -9.47 5.89 4.81
N GLY A 297 -8.58 6.80 5.22
CA GLY A 297 -7.16 6.72 4.90
C GLY A 297 -6.48 5.49 5.51
N ASN A 298 -6.91 5.07 6.70
CA ASN A 298 -6.28 3.95 7.40
C ASN A 298 -6.95 2.59 7.13
N LEU A 299 -8.25 2.54 6.78
CA LEU A 299 -8.98 1.28 6.62
C LEU A 299 -9.57 1.09 5.23
N LEU A 300 -10.28 2.08 4.68
CA LEU A 300 -10.99 1.92 3.40
C LEU A 300 -10.01 1.90 2.23
N VAL A 301 -9.12 2.88 2.14
CA VAL A 301 -8.15 3.00 1.04
C VAL A 301 -7.26 1.75 0.95
N PRO A 302 -6.61 1.26 2.02
CA PRO A 302 -5.78 0.05 1.94
C PRO A 302 -6.56 -1.23 1.63
N ARG A 303 -7.84 -1.32 2.01
CA ARG A 303 -8.68 -2.50 1.73
C ARG A 303 -9.26 -2.51 0.33
N ILE A 304 -9.64 -1.34 -0.19
CA ILE A 304 -10.29 -1.18 -1.50
C ILE A 304 -9.25 -1.08 -2.61
N LEU A 305 -8.24 -0.21 -2.46
CA LEU A 305 -7.21 0.02 -3.47
C LEU A 305 -6.01 -0.92 -3.29
N GLY A 306 -5.62 -1.20 -2.03
CA GLY A 306 -4.63 -2.23 -1.66
C GLY A 306 -3.36 -2.30 -2.51
N HIS A 307 -2.92 -3.53 -2.83
CA HIS A 307 -1.74 -3.79 -3.67
C HIS A 307 -2.01 -3.62 -5.18
N SER A 308 -3.20 -3.15 -5.59
CA SER A 308 -3.61 -3.17 -6.99
C SER A 308 -2.74 -2.29 -7.89
N LEU A 309 -2.13 -1.24 -7.33
CA LEU A 309 -1.20 -0.36 -8.05
C LEU A 309 0.28 -0.61 -7.71
N ASN A 310 0.55 -1.29 -6.59
CA ASN A 310 1.89 -1.56 -6.05
C ASN A 310 2.82 -0.33 -5.99
N LEU A 311 2.30 0.90 -5.99
CA LEU A 311 3.12 2.11 -6.00
C LEU A 311 3.62 2.46 -4.61
N HIS A 312 4.84 2.98 -4.52
CA HIS A 312 5.34 3.54 -3.28
C HIS A 312 4.56 4.83 -2.92
N PRO A 313 4.13 5.06 -1.67
CA PRO A 313 3.35 6.25 -1.31
C PRO A 313 4.01 7.57 -1.72
N LEU A 314 5.34 7.68 -1.58
CA LEU A 314 6.11 8.84 -2.02
C LEU A 314 5.96 9.10 -3.53
N ALA A 315 5.97 8.06 -4.36
CA ALA A 315 5.80 8.22 -5.80
C ALA A 315 4.41 8.77 -6.13
N VAL A 316 3.36 8.29 -5.44
CA VAL A 316 2.00 8.80 -5.60
C VAL A 316 1.92 10.28 -5.20
N LEU A 317 2.50 10.66 -4.05
CA LEU A 317 2.54 12.05 -3.60
C LEU A 317 3.23 12.97 -4.61
N VAL A 318 4.42 12.57 -5.09
CA VAL A 318 5.15 13.32 -6.12
C VAL A 318 4.34 13.40 -7.41
N GLY A 319 3.68 12.32 -7.81
CA GLY A 319 2.78 12.30 -8.97
C GLY A 319 1.61 13.27 -8.85
N ILE A 320 0.99 13.37 -7.66
CA ILE A 320 -0.12 14.31 -7.41
C ILE A 320 0.37 15.75 -7.55
N ILE A 321 1.55 16.08 -7.00
CA ILE A 321 2.14 17.42 -7.12
C ILE A 321 2.44 17.76 -8.58
N ILE A 322 3.10 16.84 -9.30
CA ILE A 322 3.42 17.03 -10.73
C ILE A 322 2.13 17.15 -11.55
N GLY A 323 1.20 16.22 -11.39
CA GLY A 323 -0.08 16.22 -12.09
C GLY A 323 -0.88 17.48 -11.83
N GLY A 324 -0.95 17.92 -10.56
CA GLY A 324 -1.57 19.17 -10.15
C GLY A 324 -0.98 20.39 -10.84
N SER A 325 0.35 20.46 -10.95
CA SER A 325 1.02 21.57 -11.65
C SER A 325 0.75 21.60 -13.16
N LEU A 326 0.59 20.43 -13.79
CA LEU A 326 0.46 20.34 -15.25
C LEU A 326 -0.99 20.48 -15.72
N TRP A 327 -1.95 19.84 -15.05
CA TRP A 327 -3.37 19.72 -15.48
C TRP A 327 -4.36 20.01 -14.35
N GLY A 328 -3.92 20.63 -13.25
CA GLY A 328 -4.77 20.96 -12.11
C GLY A 328 -5.40 19.71 -11.48
N ILE A 329 -6.66 19.81 -11.10
CA ILE A 329 -7.45 18.74 -10.46
C ILE A 329 -7.41 17.45 -11.30
N LEU A 330 -7.52 17.56 -12.62
CA LEU A 330 -7.51 16.38 -13.50
C LEU A 330 -6.17 15.65 -13.44
N GLY A 331 -5.06 16.38 -13.39
CA GLY A 331 -3.74 15.76 -13.25
C GLY A 331 -3.52 15.11 -11.89
N MET A 332 -4.08 15.68 -10.82
CA MET A 332 -4.07 15.07 -9.48
C MET A 332 -4.84 13.75 -9.46
N LEU A 333 -6.06 13.74 -10.01
CA LEU A 333 -6.91 12.53 -10.12
C LEU A 333 -6.20 11.40 -10.89
N LEU A 334 -5.51 11.76 -11.98
CA LEU A 334 -4.87 10.80 -12.87
C LEU A 334 -3.47 10.36 -12.43
N ALA A 335 -2.90 10.99 -11.40
CA ALA A 335 -1.53 10.73 -10.97
C ALA A 335 -1.26 9.25 -10.68
N ALA A 336 -2.12 8.61 -9.88
CA ALA A 336 -1.96 7.22 -9.48
C ALA A 336 -2.03 6.23 -10.67
N PRO A 337 -3.07 6.22 -11.52
CA PRO A 337 -3.13 5.29 -12.66
C PRO A 337 -2.07 5.58 -13.73
N VAL A 338 -1.70 6.85 -13.95
CA VAL A 338 -0.62 7.20 -14.88
C VAL A 338 0.73 6.69 -14.37
N LEU A 339 1.05 6.88 -13.09
CA LEU A 339 2.28 6.34 -12.50
C LEU A 339 2.33 4.81 -12.55
N ALA A 340 1.20 4.14 -12.28
CA ALA A 340 1.12 2.69 -12.40
C ALA A 340 1.32 2.23 -13.85
N THR A 341 0.75 2.95 -14.82
CA THR A 341 0.97 2.72 -16.27
C THR A 341 2.44 2.91 -16.64
N LEU A 342 3.07 4.01 -16.20
CA LEU A 342 4.49 4.30 -16.44
C LEU A 342 5.38 3.22 -15.86
N ARG A 343 5.04 2.67 -14.68
CA ARG A 343 5.75 1.54 -14.11
C ARG A 343 5.62 0.28 -14.98
N VAL A 344 4.42 -0.05 -15.44
CA VAL A 344 4.19 -1.22 -16.32
C VAL A 344 5.02 -1.10 -17.59
N ILE A 345 4.99 0.06 -18.24
CA ILE A 345 5.79 0.35 -19.44
C ILE A 345 7.29 0.32 -19.10
N GLY A 346 7.70 0.95 -18.00
CA GLY A 346 9.10 0.98 -17.56
C GLY A 346 9.65 -0.41 -17.25
N HIS A 347 8.84 -1.29 -16.64
CA HIS A 347 9.20 -2.68 -16.41
C HIS A 347 9.38 -3.44 -17.73
N TYR A 348 8.44 -3.27 -18.66
CA TYR A 348 8.53 -3.89 -19.99
C TYR A 348 9.81 -3.44 -20.73
N VAL A 349 10.09 -2.13 -20.76
CA VAL A 349 11.28 -1.56 -21.40
C VAL A 349 12.56 -2.05 -20.71
N PHE A 350 12.59 -2.06 -19.39
CA PHE A 350 13.73 -2.55 -18.62
C PHE A 350 14.02 -4.03 -18.94
N CYS A 351 13.02 -4.90 -18.86
CA CYS A 351 13.21 -6.31 -19.17
C CYS A 351 13.69 -6.52 -20.61
N ARG A 352 13.13 -5.80 -21.58
CA ARG A 352 13.60 -5.84 -22.98
C ARG A 352 15.03 -5.33 -23.15
N LEU A 353 15.46 -4.32 -22.39
CA LEU A 353 16.82 -3.77 -22.45
C LEU A 353 17.88 -4.74 -21.89
N TYR A 354 17.48 -5.62 -20.97
CA TYR A 354 18.35 -6.62 -20.34
C TYR A 354 18.07 -8.05 -20.81
N ASP A 355 17.40 -8.22 -21.95
CA ASP A 355 17.07 -9.52 -22.55
C ASP A 355 16.33 -10.50 -21.61
N ARG A 356 15.48 -9.96 -20.74
CA ARG A 356 14.60 -10.73 -19.83
C ARG A 356 13.19 -10.78 -20.41
N ASP A 357 12.45 -11.83 -20.08
CA ASP A 357 11.02 -11.92 -20.42
C ASP A 357 10.24 -10.85 -19.61
N PRO A 358 9.64 -9.82 -20.26
CA PRO A 358 8.90 -8.76 -19.59
C PRO A 358 7.57 -9.22 -18.99
N PHE A 359 7.13 -10.43 -19.32
CA PHE A 359 5.87 -10.99 -18.86
C PHE A 359 6.04 -12.30 -18.10
N ALA A 360 7.27 -12.65 -17.71
CA ALA A 360 7.49 -13.70 -16.75
C ALA A 360 6.64 -13.37 -15.51
N GLU A 361 5.71 -14.26 -15.16
CA GLU A 361 4.97 -14.07 -13.92
C GLU A 361 6.02 -14.01 -12.80
N PRO A 362 6.06 -12.93 -11.99
CA PRO A 362 6.90 -12.96 -10.81
C PRO A 362 6.47 -14.20 -10.06
N GLU A 363 7.41 -15.13 -9.83
CA GLU A 363 7.19 -16.31 -9.02
C GLU A 363 6.50 -15.82 -7.77
N LYS A 364 5.17 -16.01 -7.71
CA LYS A 364 4.37 -15.56 -6.58
C LYS A 364 4.90 -16.41 -5.45
N ALA A 365 5.88 -15.90 -4.70
CA ALA A 365 6.14 -16.30 -3.36
C ALA A 365 4.81 -16.05 -2.66
N ALA A 366 3.95 -17.06 -2.69
CA ALA A 366 2.60 -17.01 -2.20
C ALA A 366 2.74 -16.76 -0.71
N GLN A 367 2.76 -15.48 -0.33
CA GLN A 367 2.63 -15.11 1.06
C GLN A 367 1.21 -15.53 1.40
N PRO A 368 1.01 -16.62 2.16
CA PRO A 368 -0.33 -17.10 2.43
C PRO A 368 -1.05 -16.00 3.19
N ARG A 369 -2.30 -15.71 2.81
CA ARG A 369 -3.15 -14.74 3.50
C ARG A 369 -3.13 -15.06 4.99
N LEU A 370 -3.16 -14.03 5.85
CA LEU A 370 -3.03 -14.18 7.30
C LEU A 370 -4.02 -15.21 7.89
N VAL A 371 -5.20 -15.32 7.28
CA VAL A 371 -6.24 -16.33 7.59
C VAL A 371 -5.82 -17.72 7.14
N GLU A 372 -5.19 -17.88 5.97
CA GLU A 372 -4.61 -19.15 5.51
C GLU A 372 -3.48 -19.59 6.45
N ARG A 373 -2.62 -18.68 6.90
CA ARG A 373 -1.58 -18.98 7.90
C ARG A 373 -2.18 -19.38 9.24
N ALA A 374 -3.21 -18.68 9.69
CA ALA A 374 -3.90 -19.00 10.94
C ALA A 374 -4.65 -20.32 10.86
N TYR A 375 -5.31 -20.60 9.73
CA TYR A 375 -6.02 -21.84 9.47
C TYR A 375 -5.06 -23.02 9.31
N GLN A 376 -3.96 -22.87 8.56
CA GLN A 376 -2.93 -23.90 8.44
C GLN A 376 -2.20 -24.11 9.77
N ALA A 377 -1.85 -23.05 10.50
CA ALA A 377 -1.25 -23.17 11.83
C ALA A 377 -2.21 -23.80 12.87
N ALA A 378 -3.51 -23.50 12.79
CA ALA A 378 -4.53 -24.11 13.63
C ALA A 378 -4.77 -25.58 13.24
N ARG A 379 -4.84 -25.88 11.94
CA ARG A 379 -5.01 -27.22 11.40
C ARG A 379 -3.79 -28.10 11.67
N GLU A 380 -2.57 -27.56 11.61
CA GLU A 380 -1.34 -28.24 12.02
C GLU A 380 -1.28 -28.46 13.53
N ARG A 381 -1.70 -27.47 14.34
CA ARG A 381 -1.84 -27.63 15.81
C ARG A 381 -2.89 -28.66 16.19
N LEU A 382 -3.96 -28.80 15.41
CA LEU A 382 -5.07 -29.72 15.66
C LEU A 382 -4.82 -31.13 15.10
N ARG A 383 -4.11 -31.27 13.97
CA ARG A 383 -3.85 -32.58 13.32
C ARG A 383 -2.60 -33.30 13.82
N GLY A 384 -1.66 -32.63 14.47
CA GLY A 384 -0.41 -33.28 14.86
C GLY A 384 0.11 -32.79 16.20
N ARG A 385 0.36 -33.74 17.10
CA ARG A 385 1.19 -33.68 18.32
C ARG A 385 0.39 -33.69 19.63
N ARG A 386 -0.31 -34.81 19.87
CA ARG A 386 -0.36 -35.36 21.23
C ARG A 386 1.08 -35.39 21.77
N LYS A 387 1.34 -34.72 22.89
CA LYS A 387 2.62 -34.83 23.59
C LYS A 387 2.81 -36.29 24.00
N LEU A 388 3.97 -36.85 23.70
CA LEU A 388 4.28 -38.22 24.12
C LEU A 388 4.44 -38.24 25.65
N GLY A 389 3.83 -39.23 26.30
CA GLY A 389 3.84 -39.44 27.75
C GLY A 389 5.21 -39.87 28.27
N PRO A 390 5.48 -39.81 29.59
CA PRO A 390 6.77 -40.18 30.18
C PRO A 390 7.27 -41.56 29.75
N GLN A 391 6.37 -42.54 29.73
CA GLN A 391 6.64 -43.93 29.38
C GLN A 391 6.83 -44.19 27.87
N GLU A 392 6.48 -43.23 27.01
CA GLU A 392 6.54 -43.39 25.55
C GLU A 392 7.88 -42.95 24.94
N VAL A 393 8.71 -42.23 25.71
CA VAL A 393 10.03 -41.75 25.26
C VAL A 393 11.07 -42.21 26.25
N LEU A 394 11.94 -43.13 25.82
CA LEU A 394 13.07 -43.60 26.60
C LEU A 394 14.28 -42.69 26.33
N LEU A 395 14.88 -42.15 27.39
CA LEU A 395 16.17 -41.47 27.31
C LEU A 395 17.27 -42.45 27.77
N ARG A 396 18.33 -42.57 26.98
CA ARG A 396 19.48 -43.44 27.28
C ARG A 396 20.78 -42.84 26.74
N PRO A 397 21.96 -43.29 27.19
CA PRO A 397 23.22 -42.94 26.54
C PRO A 397 23.17 -43.27 25.03
N ALA A 398 23.73 -42.37 24.23
CA ALA A 398 23.91 -42.60 22.80
C ALA A 398 24.99 -43.66 22.57
N ARG A 399 24.82 -44.49 21.55
CA ARG A 399 25.71 -45.62 21.23
C ARG A 399 26.34 -45.44 19.86
N LEU A 400 27.42 -46.15 19.59
CA LEU A 400 28.05 -46.15 18.25
C LEU A 400 27.07 -46.66 17.18
N GLU A 401 26.25 -47.67 17.50
CA GLU A 401 25.23 -48.25 16.61
C GLU A 401 24.11 -47.27 16.19
N ASP A 402 23.90 -46.18 16.93
CA ASP A 402 22.88 -45.17 16.61
C ASP A 402 23.28 -44.27 15.43
N GLY A 403 24.55 -44.28 15.01
CA GLY A 403 25.13 -43.37 14.02
C GLY A 403 24.33 -43.28 12.71
N PRO A 404 24.02 -44.41 12.03
CA PRO A 404 23.25 -44.38 10.79
C PRO A 404 21.84 -43.77 10.94
N ALA A 405 21.17 -44.05 12.06
CA ALA A 405 19.84 -43.49 12.33
C ALA A 405 19.92 -41.98 12.64
N ALA A 406 20.97 -41.55 13.34
CA ALA A 406 21.22 -40.15 13.60
C ALA A 406 21.53 -39.36 12.32
N GLU A 407 22.31 -39.95 11.41
CA GLU A 407 22.59 -39.39 10.09
C GLU A 407 21.30 -39.23 9.27
N GLU A 408 20.40 -40.24 9.27
CA GLU A 408 19.09 -40.13 8.63
C GLU A 408 18.28 -38.94 9.18
N ILE A 409 18.22 -38.80 10.51
CA ILE A 409 17.51 -37.71 11.18
C ILE A 409 18.04 -36.35 10.70
N VAL A 410 19.36 -36.22 10.69
CA VAL A 410 20.06 -34.98 10.37
C VAL A 410 19.95 -34.61 8.89
N ASN A 411 20.07 -35.58 8.00
CA ASN A 411 19.86 -35.40 6.56
C ASN A 411 18.44 -34.93 6.23
N ARG A 412 17.44 -35.43 6.96
CA ARG A 412 16.05 -34.96 6.84
C ARG A 412 15.83 -33.54 7.35
N ILE A 413 16.73 -33.01 8.19
CA ILE A 413 16.65 -31.64 8.72
C ILE A 413 17.38 -30.64 7.80
N TRP A 414 18.58 -30.97 7.28
CA TRP A 414 19.43 -30.03 6.52
C TRP A 414 19.98 -30.50 5.17
N GLY A 415 19.64 -31.70 4.70
CA GLY A 415 20.00 -32.15 3.34
C GLY A 415 21.50 -32.27 3.08
N GLN A 416 22.25 -32.98 3.95
CA GLN A 416 23.70 -33.26 3.89
C GLN A 416 24.68 -32.12 4.25
N ARG A 417 24.37 -31.32 5.29
CA ARG A 417 25.25 -30.21 5.73
C ARG A 417 25.45 -30.09 7.25
N ASP A 418 25.35 -31.20 7.98
CA ASP A 418 25.59 -31.18 9.44
C ASP A 418 26.83 -32.02 9.75
N TYR A 419 27.61 -31.56 10.72
CA TYR A 419 28.87 -32.16 11.17
C TYR A 419 28.66 -33.38 12.07
N VAL A 420 27.42 -33.65 12.50
CA VAL A 420 27.10 -34.76 13.41
C VAL A 420 27.68 -36.12 12.96
N PRO A 421 27.61 -36.53 11.68
CA PRO A 421 28.21 -37.81 11.26
C PRO A 421 29.72 -37.86 11.49
N GLU A 422 30.43 -36.75 11.30
CA GLU A 422 31.88 -36.64 11.47
C GLU A 422 32.29 -36.67 12.95
N THR A 423 31.42 -36.17 13.85
CA THR A 423 31.71 -36.10 15.29
C THR A 423 31.09 -37.24 16.10
N TRP A 424 30.26 -38.11 15.50
CA TRP A 424 29.45 -39.09 16.24
C TRP A 424 30.30 -40.00 17.14
N GLN A 425 31.32 -40.65 16.55
CA GLN A 425 32.20 -41.55 17.28
C GLN A 425 32.89 -40.83 18.45
N ARG A 426 33.49 -39.66 18.17
CA ARG A 426 34.13 -38.81 19.19
C ARG A 426 33.17 -38.43 20.32
N TRP A 427 31.90 -38.16 20.02
CA TRP A 427 30.91 -37.78 21.02
C TRP A 427 30.49 -38.93 21.93
N VAL A 428 30.46 -40.15 21.40
CA VAL A 428 30.20 -41.38 22.17
C VAL A 428 31.39 -41.74 23.05
N GLU A 429 32.62 -41.55 22.55
CA GLU A 429 33.87 -41.83 23.28
C GLU A 429 34.23 -40.75 24.31
N ASP A 430 33.64 -39.55 24.22
CA ASP A 430 33.87 -38.46 25.17
C ASP A 430 33.25 -38.75 26.55
N SER A 431 34.08 -39.26 27.45
CA SER A 431 33.75 -39.55 28.84
C SER A 431 33.63 -38.30 29.73
N ALA A 432 34.09 -37.14 29.28
CA ALA A 432 34.04 -35.89 30.05
C ALA A 432 32.70 -35.16 29.85
N GLY A 433 32.08 -35.31 28.68
CA GLY A 433 30.76 -34.77 28.35
C GLY A 433 29.59 -35.66 28.78
N GLU A 434 28.42 -35.40 28.17
CA GLU A 434 27.21 -36.22 28.31
C GLU A 434 26.52 -36.32 26.95
N PHE A 435 26.25 -37.54 26.47
CA PHE A 435 25.62 -37.76 25.18
C PHE A 435 24.39 -38.67 25.30
N VAL A 436 23.21 -38.10 25.07
CA VAL A 436 21.92 -38.76 25.32
C VAL A 436 21.10 -38.89 24.05
N ALA A 437 20.51 -40.07 23.87
CA ALA A 437 19.60 -40.44 22.80
C ALA A 437 18.16 -40.57 23.33
N ALA A 438 17.18 -40.20 22.51
CA ALA A 438 15.76 -40.39 22.73
C ALA A 438 15.22 -41.45 21.78
N GLU A 439 14.52 -42.43 22.34
CA GLU A 439 13.98 -43.57 21.63
C GLU A 439 12.46 -43.67 21.83
N VAL A 440 11.74 -44.01 20.77
CA VAL A 440 10.31 -44.30 20.79
C VAL A 440 10.08 -45.60 20.04
N ASN A 441 9.51 -46.61 20.71
CA ASN A 441 9.26 -47.95 20.15
C ASN A 441 10.48 -48.61 19.49
N GLY A 442 11.66 -48.59 20.12
CA GLY A 442 12.85 -49.21 19.55
C GLY A 442 13.63 -48.33 18.56
N ARG A 443 13.09 -47.18 18.14
CA ARG A 443 13.69 -46.32 17.10
C ARG A 443 14.25 -45.03 17.70
N LEU A 444 15.47 -44.67 17.30
CA LEU A 444 16.05 -43.37 17.58
C LEU A 444 15.20 -42.26 16.95
N VAL A 445 14.74 -41.30 17.76
CA VAL A 445 13.91 -40.17 17.31
C VAL A 445 14.51 -38.81 17.62
N GLY A 446 15.59 -38.77 18.40
CA GLY A 446 16.36 -37.56 18.69
C GLY A 446 17.56 -37.84 19.56
N PHE A 447 18.43 -36.86 19.70
CA PHE A 447 19.63 -36.94 20.54
C PHE A 447 20.07 -35.53 20.94
N ALA A 448 20.86 -35.44 22.00
CA ALA A 448 21.49 -34.20 22.44
C ALA A 448 22.86 -34.45 23.10
N LYS A 449 23.82 -33.58 22.83
CA LYS A 449 25.19 -33.62 23.37
C LYS A 449 25.47 -32.39 24.23
N ALA A 450 26.06 -32.62 25.40
CA ALA A 450 26.79 -31.62 26.17
C ALA A 450 28.28 -31.97 26.22
N GLU A 451 29.14 -31.01 25.90
CA GLU A 451 30.59 -31.12 26.01
C GLU A 451 31.07 -30.34 27.24
N ARG A 452 32.09 -30.86 27.92
CA ARG A 452 32.74 -30.17 29.03
C ARG A 452 33.95 -29.42 28.52
N LEU A 453 33.95 -28.11 28.70
CA LEU A 453 35.00 -27.22 28.21
C LEU A 453 36.06 -26.94 29.28
N ALA A 454 35.62 -26.83 30.53
CA ALA A 454 36.47 -26.63 31.71
C ALA A 454 35.87 -27.33 32.94
N ALA A 455 36.49 -27.18 34.10
CA ALA A 455 36.01 -27.79 35.34
C ALA A 455 34.55 -27.41 35.65
N ASP A 456 34.17 -26.16 35.37
CA ASP A 456 32.89 -25.53 35.65
C ASP A 456 32.18 -24.97 34.40
N GLU A 457 32.65 -25.27 33.19
CA GLU A 457 32.06 -24.75 31.94
C GLU A 457 31.61 -25.86 30.99
N TRP A 458 30.39 -25.69 30.46
CA TRP A 458 29.71 -26.67 29.61
C TRP A 458 29.14 -26.02 28.33
N TRP A 459 29.22 -26.76 27.23
CA TRP A 459 28.68 -26.38 25.93
C TRP A 459 27.60 -27.37 25.47
N LEU A 460 26.40 -26.88 25.17
CA LEU A 460 25.37 -27.69 24.53
C LEU A 460 25.67 -27.77 23.02
N ALA A 461 26.39 -28.81 22.63
CA ALA A 461 27.01 -28.96 21.31
C ALA A 461 26.02 -29.33 20.20
N GLY A 462 24.93 -30.01 20.51
CA GLY A 462 23.95 -30.40 19.49
C GLY A 462 22.67 -30.94 20.09
N LEU A 463 21.54 -30.61 19.47
CA LEU A 463 20.24 -31.21 19.76
C LEU A 463 19.48 -31.37 18.45
N ARG A 464 19.02 -32.60 18.18
CA ARG A 464 18.29 -32.96 16.95
C ARG A 464 17.08 -33.82 17.30
N VAL A 465 15.98 -33.60 16.60
CA VAL A 465 14.76 -34.42 16.71
C VAL A 465 14.23 -34.66 15.31
N ALA A 466 13.92 -35.92 15.00
CA ALA A 466 13.35 -36.35 13.73
C ALA A 466 12.12 -35.50 13.38
N PRO A 467 11.97 -35.02 12.12
CA PRO A 467 10.89 -34.11 11.73
C PRO A 467 9.48 -34.58 12.15
N ASP A 468 9.20 -35.88 12.05
CA ASP A 468 7.89 -36.49 12.38
C ASP A 468 7.58 -36.48 13.90
N TYR A 469 8.62 -36.29 14.71
CA TYR A 469 8.60 -36.32 16.17
C TYR A 469 8.84 -34.93 16.80
N GLN A 470 9.15 -33.91 16.00
CA GLN A 470 9.24 -32.53 16.46
C GLN A 470 7.90 -32.08 17.06
N GLY A 471 7.93 -31.15 18.02
CA GLY A 471 6.74 -30.63 18.71
C GLY A 471 5.99 -31.62 19.61
N ARG A 472 6.46 -32.86 19.78
CA ARG A 472 5.91 -33.85 20.72
C ARG A 472 6.53 -33.83 22.12
N GLY A 473 7.43 -32.86 22.39
CA GLY A 473 8.08 -32.67 23.68
C GLY A 473 9.46 -33.34 23.84
N ILE A 474 9.96 -34.06 22.84
CA ILE A 474 11.24 -34.79 22.91
C ILE A 474 12.44 -33.86 23.11
N ALA A 475 12.54 -32.78 22.32
CA ALA A 475 13.63 -31.79 22.45
C ALA A 475 13.74 -31.22 23.87
N ARG A 476 12.60 -30.89 24.47
CA ARG A 476 12.54 -30.38 25.86
C ARG A 476 13.09 -31.39 26.84
N ARG A 477 12.69 -32.66 26.72
CA ARG A 477 13.18 -33.72 27.61
C ARG A 477 14.68 -33.93 27.50
N LEU A 478 15.20 -33.98 26.28
CA LEU A 478 16.64 -34.11 26.02
C LEU A 478 17.43 -32.94 26.64
N GLN A 479 17.00 -31.69 26.40
CA GLN A 479 17.69 -30.53 26.96
C GLN A 479 17.57 -30.46 28.49
N THR A 480 16.37 -30.66 29.04
CA THR A 480 16.16 -30.64 30.50
C THR A 480 17.00 -31.73 31.17
N TYR A 481 17.09 -32.93 30.59
CA TYR A 481 17.98 -34.00 31.09
C TYR A 481 19.44 -33.54 31.17
N LEU A 482 19.98 -32.97 30.09
CA LEU A 482 21.37 -32.48 30.07
C LEU A 482 21.59 -31.35 31.08
N VAL A 483 20.68 -30.37 31.14
CA VAL A 483 20.79 -29.23 32.06
C VAL A 483 20.73 -29.70 33.52
N GLU A 484 19.82 -30.60 33.86
CA GLU A 484 19.73 -31.16 35.21
C GLU A 484 20.95 -32.01 35.57
N HIS A 485 21.43 -32.83 34.64
CA HIS A 485 22.64 -33.63 34.83
C HIS A 485 23.86 -32.76 35.12
N ILE A 486 24.03 -31.67 34.36
CA ILE A 486 25.12 -30.70 34.58
C ILE A 486 24.93 -29.97 35.92
N ARG A 487 23.71 -29.52 36.25
CA ARG A 487 23.42 -28.84 37.53
C ARG A 487 23.78 -29.69 38.75
N ARG A 488 23.61 -31.01 38.67
CA ARG A 488 23.98 -31.94 39.76
C ARG A 488 25.50 -32.05 39.98
N ARG A 489 26.32 -31.68 38.99
CA ARG A 489 27.79 -31.73 39.08
C ARG A 489 28.41 -30.54 39.83
N GLY A 490 27.63 -29.51 40.16
CA GLY A 490 28.07 -28.36 40.95
C GLY A 490 27.85 -27.01 40.27
N PRO A 491 28.34 -25.91 40.88
CA PRO A 491 28.25 -24.58 40.30
C PRO A 491 29.07 -24.47 39.01
N GLY A 492 28.56 -23.71 38.03
CA GLY A 492 29.21 -23.53 36.75
C GLY A 492 28.35 -22.78 35.73
N VAL A 493 28.83 -22.74 34.48
CA VAL A 493 28.19 -22.03 33.36
C VAL A 493 27.86 -23.00 32.23
N ILE A 494 26.59 -22.98 31.79
CA ILE A 494 26.14 -23.73 30.61
C ILE A 494 25.89 -22.73 29.48
N ARG A 495 26.44 -22.99 28.30
CA ARG A 495 26.34 -22.11 27.12
C ARG A 495 25.82 -22.88 25.91
N LEU A 496 25.14 -22.16 25.03
CA LEU A 496 24.65 -22.66 23.73
C LEU A 496 24.61 -21.52 22.73
N ALA A 497 24.73 -21.84 21.44
CA ALA A 497 24.45 -20.92 20.33
C ALA A 497 23.38 -21.52 19.41
N THR A 498 22.51 -20.67 18.86
CA THR A 498 21.49 -21.11 17.91
C THR A 498 21.12 -19.98 16.95
N HIS A 499 20.60 -20.34 15.79
CA HIS A 499 20.23 -19.38 14.75
C HIS A 499 19.04 -18.51 15.19
N HIS A 500 19.05 -17.23 14.84
CA HIS A 500 18.04 -16.25 15.27
C HIS A 500 16.57 -16.59 14.91
N LYS A 501 16.36 -17.49 13.92
CA LYS A 501 15.03 -17.98 13.52
C LYS A 501 14.58 -19.24 14.27
N ASN A 502 15.40 -19.79 15.17
CA ASN A 502 15.09 -21.01 15.92
C ASN A 502 14.29 -20.71 17.21
N TYR A 503 13.11 -20.12 17.03
CA TYR A 503 12.23 -19.72 18.14
C TYR A 503 11.92 -20.85 19.14
N PRO A 504 11.71 -22.12 18.73
CA PRO A 504 11.48 -23.21 19.67
C PRO A 504 12.62 -23.39 20.69
N VAL A 505 13.88 -23.31 20.25
CA VAL A 505 15.05 -23.40 21.13
C VAL A 505 15.16 -22.18 22.03
N HIS A 506 14.84 -20.97 21.53
CA HIS A 506 14.83 -19.76 22.36
C HIS A 506 13.85 -19.88 23.52
N HIS A 507 12.63 -20.37 23.27
CA HIS A 507 11.63 -20.57 24.32
C HIS A 507 12.06 -21.64 25.33
N MET A 508 12.70 -22.71 24.87
CA MET A 508 13.19 -23.79 25.73
C MET A 508 14.36 -23.36 26.61
N ALA A 509 15.34 -22.65 26.02
CA ALA A 509 16.46 -22.07 26.74
C ALA A 509 15.98 -21.05 27.80
N ALA A 510 15.01 -20.20 27.45
CA ALA A 510 14.42 -19.27 28.41
C ALA A 510 13.73 -19.99 29.59
N SER A 511 13.01 -21.09 29.34
CA SER A 511 12.40 -21.88 30.42
C SER A 511 13.42 -22.57 31.33
N ASP A 512 14.61 -22.87 30.82
CA ASP A 512 15.71 -23.44 31.60
C ASP A 512 16.57 -22.36 32.30
N GLY A 513 16.21 -21.07 32.17
CA GLY A 513 16.89 -19.95 32.83
C GLY A 513 18.07 -19.36 32.07
N PHE A 514 18.26 -19.70 30.79
CA PHE A 514 19.32 -19.11 29.98
C PHE A 514 19.05 -17.63 29.69
N GLN A 515 20.10 -16.84 29.69
CA GLN A 515 20.07 -15.43 29.29
C GLN A 515 20.81 -15.25 27.96
N ARG A 516 20.24 -14.46 27.05
CA ARG A 516 20.91 -14.09 25.80
C ARG A 516 22.07 -13.15 26.10
N LYS A 517 23.31 -13.57 25.82
CA LYS A 517 24.53 -12.76 26.04
C LYS A 517 25.05 -12.04 24.79
N GLY A 518 24.74 -12.52 23.58
CA GLY A 518 25.26 -11.93 22.34
C GLY A 518 24.52 -12.38 21.08
N VAL A 519 24.94 -11.85 19.93
CA VAL A 519 24.46 -12.23 18.60
C VAL A 519 25.66 -12.33 17.66
N TYR A 520 25.80 -13.46 16.97
CA TYR A 520 26.77 -13.62 15.89
C TYR A 520 26.18 -13.15 14.56
N ARG A 521 26.96 -12.40 13.78
CA ARG A 521 26.62 -12.00 12.41
C ARG A 521 27.64 -12.61 11.45
N SER A 522 27.18 -13.45 10.54
CA SER A 522 28.01 -14.01 9.47
C SER A 522 28.10 -13.03 8.32
N TYR A 523 29.32 -12.76 7.85
CA TYR A 523 29.59 -11.97 6.66
C TYR A 523 30.22 -12.88 5.61
N ARG A 524 29.84 -12.70 4.35
CA ARG A 524 30.48 -13.35 3.20
C ARG A 524 31.07 -12.25 2.32
N ALA A 525 32.33 -12.41 1.96
CA ALA A 525 33.03 -11.53 1.03
C ALA A 525 33.56 -12.36 -0.14
N THR A 526 33.72 -11.71 -1.29
CA THR A 526 34.45 -12.29 -2.42
C THR A 526 35.95 -12.24 -2.09
N PRO A 527 36.74 -13.29 -2.39
CA PRO A 527 38.19 -13.24 -2.24
C PRO A 527 38.77 -12.03 -2.99
N LEU A 528 39.79 -11.39 -2.42
CA LEU A 528 40.53 -10.34 -3.11
C LEU A 528 41.31 -10.95 -4.28
N PRO A 529 41.39 -10.26 -5.44
CA PRO A 529 42.25 -10.71 -6.54
C PRO A 529 43.73 -10.48 -6.21
N GLY A 530 44.58 -11.48 -6.45
CA GLY A 530 46.04 -11.41 -6.30
C GLY A 530 46.61 -12.41 -5.27
N ASP A 531 47.91 -12.71 -5.39
CA ASP A 531 48.63 -13.47 -4.37
C ASP A 531 48.90 -12.60 -3.15
N VAL A 532 48.68 -13.14 -1.95
CA VAL A 532 49.00 -12.45 -0.71
C VAL A 532 50.46 -12.71 -0.38
N GLU A 533 51.33 -11.76 -0.70
CA GLU A 533 52.75 -11.82 -0.31
C GLU A 533 52.92 -11.75 1.21
N GLY A 534 53.91 -12.47 1.74
CA GLY A 534 54.26 -12.45 3.16
C GLY A 534 53.50 -13.43 4.06
N LEU A 535 52.67 -14.31 3.50
CA LEU A 535 52.05 -15.41 4.26
C LEU A 535 52.93 -16.68 4.22
N ARG A 536 53.07 -17.33 5.38
CA ARG A 536 53.66 -18.68 5.50
C ARG A 536 52.76 -19.58 6.34
N ARG A 537 52.86 -20.90 6.14
CA ARG A 537 52.17 -21.87 7.02
C ARG A 537 52.72 -21.76 8.45
N LEU A 538 51.82 -21.84 9.41
CA LEU A 538 52.19 -21.97 10.82
C LEU A 538 52.84 -23.34 11.05
N THR A 539 53.84 -23.35 11.91
CA THR A 539 54.55 -24.54 12.38
C THR A 539 54.31 -24.70 13.88
N GLY A 540 54.75 -25.82 14.47
CA GLY A 540 54.63 -26.03 15.93
C GLY A 540 55.26 -24.92 16.76
N ASP A 541 56.35 -24.32 16.28
CA ASP A 541 57.07 -23.24 16.95
C ASP A 541 56.26 -21.94 17.06
N ASP A 542 55.26 -21.77 16.18
CA ASP A 542 54.40 -20.59 16.17
C ASP A 542 53.25 -20.68 17.17
N LEU A 543 53.04 -21.82 17.83
CA LEU A 543 51.86 -22.08 18.64
C LEU A 543 51.69 -21.05 19.77
N SER A 544 52.77 -20.72 20.48
CA SER A 544 52.71 -19.74 21.57
C SER A 544 52.34 -18.35 21.07
N ALA A 545 52.94 -17.90 19.96
CA ALA A 545 52.63 -16.60 19.37
C ALA A 545 51.22 -16.54 18.79
N ALA A 546 50.78 -17.60 18.11
CA ALA A 546 49.43 -17.74 17.58
C ALA A 546 48.39 -17.77 18.72
N TRP A 547 48.68 -18.47 19.81
CA TRP A 547 47.81 -18.50 20.98
C TRP A 547 47.69 -17.13 21.63
N GLN A 548 48.81 -16.40 21.77
CA GLN A 548 48.81 -15.05 22.32
C GLN A 548 47.96 -14.09 21.47
N LEU A 549 48.08 -14.16 20.13
CA LEU A 549 47.24 -13.42 19.20
C LEU A 549 45.75 -13.72 19.38
N ILE A 550 45.39 -15.00 19.58
CA ILE A 550 44.01 -15.41 19.82
C ILE A 550 43.52 -14.88 21.18
N ALA A 551 44.32 -15.07 22.23
CA ALA A 551 44.00 -14.65 23.60
C ALA A 551 43.79 -13.13 23.71
N ASP A 552 44.60 -12.35 22.99
CA ASP A 552 44.51 -10.90 22.95
C ASP A 552 43.36 -10.39 22.05
N SER A 553 42.79 -11.27 21.21
CA SER A 553 41.74 -10.87 20.28
C SER A 553 40.50 -10.35 21.03
N PRO A 554 39.87 -9.25 20.55
CA PRO A 554 38.61 -8.78 21.10
C PRO A 554 37.51 -9.86 21.06
N ARG A 555 37.60 -10.79 20.09
CA ARG A 555 36.65 -11.89 19.92
C ARG A 555 36.75 -12.91 21.05
N PHE A 556 37.95 -13.33 21.42
CA PHE A 556 38.18 -14.27 22.53
C PHE A 556 37.72 -13.68 23.87
N ARG A 557 37.98 -12.39 24.11
CA ARG A 557 37.48 -11.68 25.29
C ARG A 557 35.95 -11.57 25.29
N ALA A 558 35.34 -11.27 24.13
CA ALA A 558 33.89 -11.14 24.00
C ALA A 558 33.14 -12.48 24.16
N THR A 559 33.77 -13.61 23.85
CA THR A 559 33.20 -14.96 24.04
C THR A 559 33.52 -15.55 25.42
N GLY A 560 34.19 -14.82 26.30
CA GLY A 560 34.55 -15.28 27.64
C GLY A 560 35.59 -16.41 27.62
N GLY A 561 36.52 -16.39 26.66
CA GLY A 561 37.56 -17.40 26.53
C GLY A 561 37.15 -18.65 25.74
N LEU A 562 35.96 -18.66 25.14
CA LEU A 562 35.51 -19.76 24.30
C LEU A 562 35.88 -19.60 22.83
N TYR A 563 36.38 -20.68 22.25
CA TYR A 563 36.64 -20.80 20.83
C TYR A 563 35.49 -21.58 20.14
N GLU A 564 34.92 -21.01 19.08
CA GLU A 564 33.96 -21.72 18.21
C GLU A 564 34.73 -22.52 17.14
N HIS A 565 34.73 -23.84 17.26
CA HIS A 565 35.15 -24.75 16.17
C HIS A 565 34.00 -24.90 15.16
N PHE A 566 33.77 -23.90 14.29
CA PHE A 566 32.75 -23.97 13.23
C PHE A 566 33.29 -23.57 11.84
N TRP A 567 34.58 -23.73 11.58
CA TRP A 567 35.13 -23.47 10.26
C TRP A 567 35.46 -24.80 9.57
N ASP A 568 34.58 -25.19 8.66
CA ASP A 568 34.91 -26.19 7.63
C ASP A 568 35.82 -25.55 6.59
N TRP A 569 36.93 -26.21 6.31
CA TRP A 569 37.81 -25.85 5.21
C TRP A 569 37.31 -26.56 3.96
N LEU A 570 36.73 -25.81 3.01
CA LEU A 570 36.51 -26.33 1.67
C LEU A 570 37.85 -26.37 0.95
N ALA A 571 38.25 -27.55 0.48
CA ALA A 571 39.29 -27.64 -0.52
C ALA A 571 38.81 -26.89 -1.77
N LEU A 572 39.55 -25.87 -2.20
CA LEU A 572 39.41 -25.32 -3.54
C LEU A 572 40.02 -26.36 -4.50
N THR A 573 39.21 -27.29 -4.97
CA THR A 573 39.52 -28.12 -6.16
C THR A 573 39.04 -27.44 -7.42
#